data_AF-B8CBW7-F1
#
_entry.id   AF-B8CBW7-F1
#
_cell.length_a   1.000
_cell.length_b   1.000
_cell.length_c   1.000
_cell.angle_alpha   90.00
_cell.angle_beta   90.00
_cell.angle_gamma   90.00
#
_symmetry.space_group_name_H-M   'P 1'
#
loop_
_entity.id
_entity.type
_entity.pdbx_description
1 polymer ?
#
loop_
_entity_poly.entity_id
_entity_poly.type
_entity_poly.pdbx_seq_one_letter_code
_entity_poly.pdbx_strand_id
1 'polypeptide(L)'
;MFKRFTLALFLTAYKVKVSNAAIGDDYITTADLPINIYETLDISPQNADFDKENNRFVAHPGWCNDQEIHYYKFRVNGGPTQTRETIPIAPIYIITTDGTLDGAVGNPIIEFYNGGGDLSSGYSDYVHLHLVTAPDGYEANSFKSVGDVIDSGATITVTGIHMNLPVVPLNSTLGHPADDSQVAPIDPILIWYKGIEVHSYLFEVTDDLVKTHFGYTRPIEEAGFEITVVDFVNEDDTAKDAPIWLLNGYSRGIVAGVNGGAPDPNGHKNVIGVDRGDEGYSPIWRIFWVTKLPVNYSANEISHPTQISDVAPMPMWVNCPNIGLVGGTNPDKKESGFETTIDASKEANWISGSDMMLAMGGVKTLALVSESPDGTKMTVQIETNEMGTYEYELSSCDIAPSATVVDVEYNSMVLHSYEVENRDDVSCGGTALDTEMDADVGADGKDNEMSAASPVWYSDFAVVATIIVGLIM
;
A
#
# COMPACT_ATOMS: atom_id res chain seq x y z
N MET A 1 52.79 -11.38 15.62
CA MET A 1 51.62 -12.27 15.64
C MET A 1 50.58 -11.69 14.67
N PHE A 2 50.80 -11.87 13.37
CA PHE A 2 49.91 -11.38 12.30
C PHE A 2 49.02 -12.54 11.87
N LYS A 3 47.72 -12.48 12.19
CA LYS A 3 46.73 -13.43 11.66
C LYS A 3 46.27 -12.91 10.29
N ARG A 4 46.63 -13.63 9.24
CA ARG A 4 46.05 -13.49 7.89
C ARG A 4 44.61 -14.02 7.95
N PHE A 5 43.64 -13.17 7.64
CA PHE A 5 42.30 -13.61 7.27
C PHE A 5 42.31 -13.90 5.77
N THR A 6 42.10 -15.16 5.41
CA THR A 6 41.87 -15.58 4.02
C THR A 6 40.37 -15.46 3.78
N LEU A 7 39.96 -14.49 2.97
CA LEU A 7 38.59 -14.37 2.46
C LEU A 7 38.37 -15.51 1.46
N ALA A 8 37.54 -16.50 1.83
CA ALA A 8 37.16 -17.58 0.94
C ALA A 8 36.02 -17.08 0.04
N LEU A 9 36.32 -16.83 -1.23
CA LEU A 9 35.34 -16.57 -2.28
C LEU A 9 34.58 -17.88 -2.55
N PHE A 10 33.37 -18.01 -2.03
CA PHE A 10 32.48 -19.12 -2.39
C PHE A 10 31.79 -18.78 -3.72
N LEU A 11 32.32 -19.30 -4.83
CA LEU A 11 31.54 -19.44 -6.06
C LEU A 11 30.50 -20.55 -5.82
N THR A 12 29.28 -20.17 -5.42
CA THR A 12 28.16 -21.10 -5.43
C THR A 12 27.59 -21.13 -6.85
N ALA A 13 28.01 -22.11 -7.65
CA ALA A 13 27.40 -22.38 -8.94
C ALA A 13 25.99 -22.94 -8.72
N TYR A 14 24.96 -22.08 -8.82
CA TYR A 14 23.58 -22.53 -8.88
C TYR A 14 23.36 -23.27 -10.20
N LYS A 15 23.09 -24.59 -10.12
CA LYS A 15 22.51 -25.33 -11.24
C LYS A 15 21.03 -25.01 -11.29
N VAL A 16 20.67 -23.98 -12.06
CA VAL A 16 19.27 -23.75 -12.45
C VAL A 16 18.80 -24.98 -13.20
N LYS A 17 17.75 -25.62 -12.68
CA LYS A 17 17.16 -26.82 -13.27
C LYS A 17 16.14 -26.37 -14.31
N VAL A 18 16.60 -25.91 -15.47
CA VAL A 18 15.73 -25.52 -16.58
C VAL A 18 15.19 -26.80 -17.22
N SER A 19 13.87 -26.97 -17.29
CA SER A 19 13.26 -28.02 -18.09
C SER A 19 13.48 -27.71 -19.57
N ASN A 20 14.05 -28.65 -20.32
CA ASN A 20 14.24 -28.57 -21.78
C ASN A 20 12.89 -28.50 -22.53
N ALA A 21 12.21 -27.35 -22.48
CA ALA A 21 11.17 -27.02 -23.45
C ALA A 21 11.88 -26.69 -24.76
N ALA A 22 11.35 -27.15 -25.89
CA ALA A 22 11.95 -26.85 -27.19
C ALA A 22 11.86 -25.34 -27.48
N ILE A 23 12.77 -24.79 -28.29
CA ILE A 23 12.81 -23.37 -28.74
C ILE A 23 11.43 -22.79 -29.14
N GLY A 24 10.50 -23.63 -29.59
CA GLY A 24 9.13 -23.23 -29.96
C GLY A 24 8.12 -23.06 -28.82
N ASP A 25 8.43 -23.47 -27.59
CA ASP A 25 7.50 -23.46 -26.46
C ASP A 25 7.72 -22.26 -25.49
N ASP A 26 8.80 -21.48 -25.67
CA ASP A 26 9.09 -20.31 -24.82
C ASP A 26 8.61 -18.98 -25.41
N TYR A 27 8.16 -18.97 -26.67
CA TYR A 27 7.59 -17.78 -27.30
C TYR A 27 6.06 -17.78 -27.17
N ILE A 28 5.50 -16.63 -26.83
CA ILE A 28 4.06 -16.39 -26.84
C ILE A 28 3.72 -15.36 -27.91
N THR A 29 2.46 -15.35 -28.35
CA THR A 29 1.96 -14.24 -29.16
C THR A 29 1.35 -13.17 -28.25
N THR A 30 1.21 -11.95 -28.74
CA THR A 30 0.50 -10.89 -28.00
C THR A 30 -0.95 -11.28 -27.66
N ALA A 31 -1.58 -12.14 -28.47
CA ALA A 31 -2.92 -12.64 -28.18
C ALA A 31 -2.94 -13.65 -27.01
N ASP A 32 -1.79 -14.26 -26.71
CA ASP A 32 -1.59 -15.19 -25.61
C ASP A 32 -0.95 -14.53 -24.37
N LEU A 33 -0.61 -13.23 -24.45
CA LEU A 33 -0.11 -12.48 -23.29
C LEU A 33 -1.18 -12.48 -22.21
N PRO A 34 -0.88 -13.00 -21.00
CA PRO A 34 -1.82 -12.90 -19.90
C PRO A 34 -2.15 -11.44 -19.60
N ILE A 35 -3.41 -11.15 -19.28
CA ILE A 35 -3.82 -9.82 -18.82
C ILE A 35 -2.99 -9.47 -17.59
N ASN A 36 -2.41 -8.26 -17.56
CA ASN A 36 -1.66 -7.80 -16.40
C ASN A 36 -2.56 -7.75 -15.16
N ILE A 37 -2.06 -8.04 -13.95
CA ILE A 37 -2.86 -7.96 -12.72
C ILE A 37 -3.55 -6.60 -12.54
N TYR A 38 -2.95 -5.51 -13.05
CA TYR A 38 -3.53 -4.17 -12.95
C TYR A 38 -4.72 -3.96 -13.91
N GLU A 39 -4.80 -4.76 -14.97
CA GLU A 39 -5.83 -4.67 -16.01
C GLU A 39 -7.03 -5.62 -15.76
N THR A 40 -7.01 -6.42 -14.69
CA THR A 40 -8.12 -7.33 -14.37
C THR A 40 -9.37 -6.55 -13.99
N LEU A 41 -10.57 -7.02 -14.37
CA LEU A 41 -11.82 -6.30 -14.09
C LEU A 41 -12.15 -6.25 -12.60
N ASP A 42 -11.85 -7.31 -11.85
CA ASP A 42 -12.09 -7.35 -10.41
C ASP A 42 -11.14 -6.38 -9.70
N ILE A 43 -11.71 -5.43 -8.97
CA ILE A 43 -10.94 -4.58 -8.04
C ILE A 43 -10.42 -5.49 -6.93
N SER A 44 -9.11 -5.45 -6.71
CA SER A 44 -8.42 -6.13 -5.63
C SER A 44 -7.39 -5.17 -5.04
N PRO A 45 -6.80 -5.46 -3.86
CA PRO A 45 -5.73 -4.63 -3.31
C PRO A 45 -4.55 -4.43 -4.26
N GLN A 46 -4.46 -5.28 -5.30
CA GLN A 46 -3.43 -5.28 -6.31
C GLN A 46 -3.64 -4.28 -7.45
N ASN A 47 -4.87 -3.85 -7.74
CA ASN A 47 -5.17 -2.93 -8.85
C ASN A 47 -6.02 -1.73 -8.45
N ALA A 48 -6.32 -1.57 -7.16
CA ALA A 48 -7.07 -0.42 -6.62
C ALA A 48 -6.36 0.92 -6.90
N ASP A 49 -5.03 0.91 -7.00
CA ASP A 49 -4.20 2.10 -7.15
C ASP A 49 -3.82 2.37 -8.63
N PHE A 50 -4.50 1.68 -9.53
CA PHE A 50 -4.34 1.82 -10.97
C PHE A 50 -5.64 2.34 -11.60
N ASP A 51 -5.58 3.58 -12.07
CA ASP A 51 -6.62 4.23 -12.85
C ASP A 51 -6.68 3.59 -14.25
N LYS A 52 -7.60 2.64 -14.40
CA LYS A 52 -7.79 1.88 -15.65
C LYS A 52 -8.31 2.75 -16.80
N GLU A 53 -9.04 3.82 -16.51
CA GLU A 53 -9.58 4.72 -17.53
C GLU A 53 -8.46 5.53 -18.18
N ASN A 54 -7.51 6.00 -17.36
CA ASN A 54 -6.37 6.79 -17.82
C ASN A 54 -5.07 5.98 -17.99
N ASN A 55 -5.11 4.65 -17.76
CA ASN A 55 -3.95 3.75 -17.83
C ASN A 55 -2.78 4.25 -16.96
N ARG A 56 -3.06 4.56 -15.69
CA ARG A 56 -2.15 5.35 -14.85
C ARG A 56 -2.09 4.86 -13.40
N PHE A 57 -0.89 4.77 -12.84
CA PHE A 57 -0.70 4.52 -11.41
C PHE A 57 -0.86 5.82 -10.61
N VAL A 58 -1.59 5.75 -9.51
CA VAL A 58 -1.84 6.88 -8.62
C VAL A 58 -0.62 7.10 -7.71
N ALA A 59 -0.20 8.36 -7.55
CA ALA A 59 0.78 8.75 -6.53
C ALA A 59 0.04 8.98 -5.21
N HIS A 60 0.38 8.24 -4.16
CA HIS A 60 -0.27 8.31 -2.86
C HIS A 60 0.49 9.22 -1.92
N PRO A 61 -0.18 10.16 -1.24
CA PRO A 61 0.44 10.94 -0.17
C PRO A 61 0.58 10.11 1.11
N GLY A 62 1.60 10.44 1.90
CA GLY A 62 1.86 9.78 3.18
C GLY A 62 2.66 10.67 4.12
N TRP A 63 2.60 10.40 5.43
CA TRP A 63 3.40 11.10 6.42
C TRP A 63 4.66 10.30 6.77
N CYS A 64 5.84 10.91 6.62
CA CYS A 64 7.09 10.38 7.13
C CYS A 64 7.79 11.48 7.94
N ASN A 65 8.01 11.23 9.23
CA ASN A 65 8.68 12.19 10.13
C ASN A 65 8.07 13.61 10.07
N ASP A 66 6.74 13.70 10.16
CA ASP A 66 5.96 14.93 10.02
C ASP A 66 6.07 15.65 8.67
N GLN A 67 6.69 15.04 7.66
CA GLN A 67 6.73 15.57 6.32
C GLN A 67 5.86 14.74 5.39
N GLU A 68 5.26 15.41 4.42
CA GLU A 68 4.52 14.74 3.37
C GLU A 68 5.48 14.19 2.30
N ILE A 69 5.43 12.87 2.13
CA ILE A 69 6.06 12.15 1.04
C ILE A 69 5.00 11.63 0.06
N HIS A 70 5.43 11.20 -1.11
CA HIS A 70 4.58 10.45 -2.05
C HIS A 70 5.21 9.12 -2.44
N TYR A 71 4.37 8.12 -2.72
CA TYR A 71 4.80 6.79 -3.15
C TYR A 71 3.83 6.21 -4.19
N TYR A 72 4.31 5.27 -5.00
CA TYR A 72 3.43 4.45 -5.84
C TYR A 72 3.16 3.13 -5.15
N LYS A 73 2.09 2.42 -5.54
CA LYS A 73 1.80 1.08 -5.05
C LYS A 73 1.74 0.09 -6.22
N PHE A 74 2.58 -0.94 -6.14
CA PHE A 74 2.67 -2.01 -7.13
C PHE A 74 2.26 -3.35 -6.51
N ARG A 75 3.10 -4.38 -6.57
CA ARG A 75 2.72 -5.73 -6.15
C ARG A 75 2.48 -5.83 -4.65
N VAL A 76 1.39 -6.50 -4.30
CA VAL A 76 1.10 -6.95 -2.93
C VAL A 76 1.47 -8.43 -2.83
N ASN A 77 2.43 -8.74 -1.96
CA ASN A 77 2.78 -10.09 -1.54
C ASN A 77 2.11 -10.36 -0.19
N GLY A 78 1.00 -11.08 -0.20
CA GLY A 78 0.20 -11.30 1.01
C GLY A 78 -0.44 -12.69 1.04
N GLY A 79 -0.66 -13.19 2.25
CA GLY A 79 -1.32 -14.47 2.48
C GLY A 79 -0.99 -15.06 3.85
N PRO A 80 -1.75 -16.05 4.34
CA PRO A 80 -1.58 -16.61 5.68
C PRO A 80 -0.22 -17.28 5.90
N THR A 81 0.45 -17.71 4.82
CA THR A 81 1.77 -18.33 4.84
C THR A 81 2.87 -17.40 4.36
N GLN A 82 2.55 -16.17 3.96
CA GLN A 82 3.53 -15.24 3.43
C GLN A 82 4.41 -14.75 4.58
N THR A 83 5.72 -14.84 4.40
CA THR A 83 6.71 -14.16 5.22
C THR A 83 7.55 -13.25 4.33
N ARG A 84 8.39 -12.43 4.96
CA ARG A 84 9.36 -11.60 4.26
C ARG A 84 10.32 -12.45 3.43
N GLU A 85 10.74 -13.60 3.97
CA GLU A 85 11.65 -14.55 3.33
C GLU A 85 11.04 -15.26 2.12
N THR A 86 9.71 -15.20 1.97
CA THR A 86 9.01 -15.79 0.81
C THR A 86 8.72 -14.77 -0.29
N ILE A 87 9.23 -13.53 -0.19
CA ILE A 87 9.18 -12.57 -1.31
C ILE A 87 10.26 -12.98 -2.33
N PRO A 88 9.87 -13.35 -3.56
CA PRO A 88 10.83 -13.83 -4.56
C PRO A 88 11.76 -12.71 -5.03
N ILE A 89 12.95 -13.07 -5.51
CA ILE A 89 13.80 -12.23 -6.35
C ILE A 89 14.02 -13.00 -7.66
N ALA A 90 13.62 -12.41 -8.79
CA ALA A 90 13.65 -13.06 -10.10
C ALA A 90 14.90 -12.64 -10.90
N PRO A 91 15.45 -13.48 -11.79
CA PRO A 91 16.55 -13.06 -12.65
C PRO A 91 16.06 -12.09 -13.74
N ILE A 92 16.91 -11.13 -14.09
CA ILE A 92 16.79 -10.33 -15.32
C ILE A 92 18.11 -10.39 -16.08
N TYR A 93 18.02 -10.58 -17.39
CA TYR A 93 19.19 -10.77 -18.24
C TYR A 93 19.40 -9.53 -19.11
N ILE A 94 20.61 -8.96 -19.07
CA ILE A 94 21.04 -7.91 -19.98
C ILE A 94 22.15 -8.48 -20.86
N ILE A 95 21.97 -8.40 -22.18
CA ILE A 95 22.97 -8.86 -23.14
C ILE A 95 24.04 -7.79 -23.28
N THR A 96 25.31 -8.21 -23.27
CA THR A 96 26.48 -7.34 -23.26
C THR A 96 27.51 -7.84 -24.27
N THR A 97 28.27 -6.94 -24.87
CA THR A 97 29.34 -7.31 -25.82
C THR A 97 30.63 -7.78 -25.13
N ASP A 98 30.83 -7.43 -23.86
CA ASP A 98 32.08 -7.65 -23.12
C ASP A 98 31.90 -8.19 -21.70
N GLY A 99 30.68 -8.55 -21.29
CA GLY A 99 30.37 -9.00 -19.93
C GLY A 99 30.21 -7.86 -18.92
N THR A 100 30.17 -6.60 -19.37
CA THR A 100 29.96 -5.42 -18.52
C THR A 100 28.73 -4.64 -18.96
N LEU A 101 28.14 -3.86 -18.04
CA LEU A 101 26.93 -3.09 -18.33
C LEU A 101 27.16 -1.97 -19.35
N ASP A 102 28.38 -1.42 -19.44
CA ASP A 102 28.74 -0.42 -20.47
C ASP A 102 28.66 -1.00 -21.88
N GLY A 103 28.88 -2.32 -22.02
CA GLY A 103 28.75 -3.06 -23.25
C GLY A 103 27.33 -3.54 -23.55
N ALA A 104 26.32 -3.13 -22.79
CA ALA A 104 24.94 -3.58 -22.95
C ALA A 104 24.37 -3.28 -24.36
N VAL A 105 23.66 -4.25 -24.92
CA VAL A 105 23.09 -4.21 -26.27
C VAL A 105 21.70 -4.85 -26.29
N GLY A 106 20.75 -4.16 -26.92
CA GLY A 106 19.35 -4.59 -26.93
C GLY A 106 18.64 -4.33 -25.59
N ASN A 107 17.43 -4.88 -25.47
CA ASN A 107 16.57 -4.70 -24.32
C ASN A 107 16.77 -5.83 -23.30
N PRO A 108 16.54 -5.58 -22.00
CA PRO A 108 16.58 -6.61 -20.97
C PRO A 108 15.55 -7.73 -21.22
N ILE A 109 15.76 -8.89 -20.61
CA ILE A 109 14.91 -10.08 -20.75
C ILE A 109 14.52 -10.61 -19.36
N ILE A 110 13.25 -10.91 -19.15
CA ILE A 110 12.72 -11.51 -17.90
C ILE A 110 12.08 -12.88 -18.14
N GLU A 111 12.07 -13.71 -17.10
CA GLU A 111 11.47 -15.06 -17.14
C GLU A 111 9.97 -15.07 -16.79
N PHE A 112 9.55 -14.15 -15.93
CA PHE A 112 8.21 -14.15 -15.34
C PHE A 112 7.46 -12.87 -15.66
N TYR A 113 6.15 -12.98 -15.81
CA TYR A 113 5.23 -11.88 -16.05
C TYR A 113 4.14 -11.85 -14.97
N ASN A 114 3.69 -10.66 -14.62
CA ASN A 114 2.66 -10.43 -13.59
C ASN A 114 1.25 -10.45 -14.18
N GLY A 115 0.91 -11.51 -14.91
CA GLY A 115 -0.43 -11.72 -15.42
C GLY A 115 -0.81 -13.20 -15.33
N GLY A 116 -2.12 -13.46 -15.20
CA GLY A 116 -2.68 -14.81 -15.02
C GLY A 116 -3.38 -15.02 -13.68
N GLY A 117 -4.38 -15.91 -13.65
CA GLY A 117 -5.26 -16.17 -12.51
C GLY A 117 -4.64 -16.95 -11.35
N ASP A 118 -3.49 -17.57 -11.57
CA ASP A 118 -2.57 -17.97 -10.52
C ASP A 118 -1.37 -17.03 -10.63
N LEU A 119 -1.12 -16.22 -9.60
CA LEU A 119 0.11 -15.43 -9.46
C LEU A 119 1.28 -16.30 -9.89
N SER A 120 1.92 -15.98 -11.01
CA SER A 120 2.95 -16.83 -11.58
C SER A 120 4.00 -17.09 -10.50
N SER A 121 4.12 -18.36 -10.09
CA SER A 121 5.07 -18.76 -9.06
C SER A 121 6.46 -18.36 -9.57
N GLY A 122 7.07 -17.35 -8.95
CA GLY A 122 8.38 -16.84 -9.36
C GLY A 122 8.40 -15.41 -9.93
N TYR A 123 7.26 -14.80 -10.31
CA TYR A 123 7.30 -13.36 -10.61
C TYR A 123 7.76 -12.58 -9.39
N SER A 124 8.48 -11.49 -9.60
CA SER A 124 8.84 -10.52 -8.58
C SER A 124 9.00 -9.14 -9.21
N ASP A 125 8.62 -8.09 -8.48
CA ASP A 125 9.04 -6.74 -8.82
C ASP A 125 10.53 -6.54 -8.51
N TYR A 126 11.14 -7.40 -7.69
CA TYR A 126 12.56 -7.36 -7.35
C TYR A 126 13.33 -8.34 -8.20
N VAL A 127 14.34 -7.83 -8.90
CA VAL A 127 15.12 -8.63 -9.83
C VAL A 127 16.61 -8.60 -9.53
N HIS A 128 17.29 -9.68 -9.88
CA HIS A 128 18.74 -9.84 -9.78
C HIS A 128 19.36 -9.80 -11.16
N LEU A 129 20.30 -8.86 -11.35
CA LEU A 129 20.91 -8.61 -12.65
C LEU A 129 21.91 -9.72 -13.02
N HIS A 130 21.64 -10.36 -14.14
CA HIS A 130 22.53 -11.27 -14.84
C HIS A 130 23.04 -10.61 -16.13
N LEU A 131 24.36 -10.57 -16.31
CA LEU A 131 24.98 -10.10 -17.55
C LEU A 131 25.28 -11.29 -18.45
N VAL A 132 24.81 -11.24 -19.68
CA VAL A 132 25.02 -12.29 -20.68
C VAL A 132 26.03 -11.77 -21.70
N THR A 133 27.19 -12.40 -21.83
CA THR A 133 28.15 -12.04 -22.88
C THR A 133 27.68 -12.61 -24.21
N ALA A 134 27.34 -11.71 -25.14
CA ALA A 134 26.79 -12.02 -26.44
C ALA A 134 27.74 -12.94 -27.25
N PRO A 135 27.22 -13.96 -27.95
CA PRO A 135 28.03 -14.76 -28.86
C PRO A 135 28.47 -13.95 -30.08
N ASP A 136 29.48 -14.45 -30.79
CA ASP A 136 29.96 -13.85 -32.04
C ASP A 136 28.81 -13.71 -33.06
N GLY A 137 28.63 -12.49 -33.58
CA GLY A 137 27.58 -12.19 -34.56
C GLY A 137 26.19 -11.96 -33.96
N TYR A 138 26.05 -11.84 -32.63
CA TYR A 138 24.80 -11.42 -32.01
C TYR A 138 24.36 -10.04 -32.55
N GLU A 139 23.08 -9.95 -32.93
CA GLU A 139 22.42 -8.69 -33.26
C GLU A 139 21.52 -8.27 -32.11
N ALA A 140 21.48 -6.96 -31.79
CA ALA A 140 20.66 -6.44 -30.71
C ALA A 140 19.20 -6.88 -30.84
N ASN A 141 18.60 -7.35 -29.75
CA ASN A 141 17.22 -7.87 -29.70
C ASN A 141 16.97 -9.15 -30.52
N SER A 142 18.03 -9.88 -30.90
CA SER A 142 17.87 -11.24 -31.46
C SER A 142 17.52 -12.30 -30.40
N PHE A 143 17.87 -12.04 -29.13
CA PHE A 143 17.33 -12.79 -27.98
C PHE A 143 16.13 -12.03 -27.42
N LYS A 144 15.02 -12.73 -27.21
CA LYS A 144 13.75 -12.16 -26.73
C LYS A 144 13.08 -13.03 -25.66
N SER A 145 13.77 -14.05 -25.19
CA SER A 145 13.28 -14.98 -24.18
C SER A 145 14.46 -15.53 -23.38
N VAL A 146 14.18 -16.06 -22.18
CA VAL A 146 15.22 -16.74 -21.39
C VAL A 146 15.66 -18.02 -22.10
N GLY A 147 14.76 -18.70 -22.82
CA GLY A 147 15.11 -19.81 -23.71
C GLY A 147 16.22 -19.45 -24.70
N ASP A 148 16.14 -18.30 -25.39
CA ASP A 148 17.19 -17.86 -26.31
C ASP A 148 18.55 -17.69 -25.62
N VAL A 149 18.53 -17.10 -24.41
CA VAL A 149 19.74 -16.89 -23.60
C VAL A 149 20.38 -18.23 -23.27
N ILE A 150 19.61 -19.21 -22.78
CA ILE A 150 20.11 -20.52 -22.39
C ILE A 150 20.59 -21.32 -23.61
N ASP A 151 19.80 -21.36 -24.69
CA ASP A 151 20.10 -22.14 -25.88
C ASP A 151 21.29 -21.60 -26.68
N SER A 152 21.59 -20.29 -26.55
CA SER A 152 22.78 -19.69 -27.13
C SER A 152 24.10 -20.25 -26.57
N GLY A 153 24.07 -20.83 -25.37
CA GLY A 153 25.27 -21.23 -24.64
C GLY A 153 26.17 -20.06 -24.23
N ALA A 154 25.65 -18.83 -24.27
CA ALA A 154 26.36 -17.62 -23.85
C ALA A 154 26.80 -17.70 -22.38
N THR A 155 27.86 -16.99 -22.04
CA THR A 155 28.33 -16.90 -20.65
C THR A 155 27.42 -15.98 -19.86
N ILE A 156 26.89 -16.46 -18.73
CA ILE A 156 26.04 -15.69 -17.83
C ILE A 156 26.82 -15.38 -16.55
N THR A 157 26.95 -14.11 -16.23
CA THR A 157 27.58 -13.60 -15.01
C THR A 157 26.51 -13.07 -14.06
N VAL A 158 26.40 -13.68 -12.88
CA VAL A 158 25.53 -13.22 -11.79
C VAL A 158 26.25 -12.09 -11.05
N THR A 159 25.63 -10.91 -10.97
CA THR A 159 26.34 -9.69 -10.57
C THR A 159 26.28 -9.36 -9.08
N GLY A 160 25.28 -9.88 -8.35
CA GLY A 160 24.97 -9.39 -6.99
C GLY A 160 24.15 -8.10 -6.96
N ILE A 161 23.84 -7.51 -8.12
CA ILE A 161 23.12 -6.24 -8.22
C ILE A 161 21.62 -6.49 -8.30
N HIS A 162 20.85 -5.81 -7.46
CA HIS A 162 19.40 -5.95 -7.38
C HIS A 162 18.70 -4.67 -7.85
N MET A 163 17.49 -4.82 -8.37
CA MET A 163 16.66 -3.72 -8.88
C MET A 163 15.20 -3.88 -8.46
N ASN A 164 14.53 -2.78 -8.14
CA ASN A 164 13.08 -2.71 -8.03
C ASN A 164 12.49 -2.28 -9.38
N LEU A 165 11.90 -3.23 -10.07
CA LEU A 165 11.56 -3.19 -11.48
C LEU A 165 10.16 -3.80 -11.73
N PRO A 166 9.08 -3.20 -11.19
CA PRO A 166 7.72 -3.69 -11.41
C PRO A 166 7.35 -3.70 -12.90
N VAL A 167 6.87 -4.84 -13.39
CA VAL A 167 6.28 -4.97 -14.73
C VAL A 167 4.88 -4.37 -14.70
N VAL A 168 4.54 -3.57 -15.71
CA VAL A 168 3.32 -2.77 -15.75
C VAL A 168 2.59 -2.92 -17.08
N PRO A 169 1.31 -2.49 -17.15
CA PRO A 169 0.57 -2.51 -18.40
C PRO A 169 1.28 -1.69 -19.48
N LEU A 170 1.12 -2.12 -20.73
CA LEU A 170 1.75 -1.44 -21.85
C LEU A 170 1.26 0.01 -21.93
N ASN A 171 2.20 0.93 -22.15
CA ASN A 171 1.94 2.38 -22.20
C ASN A 171 1.29 2.97 -20.93
N SER A 172 1.32 2.27 -19.80
CA SER A 172 0.88 2.86 -18.54
C SER A 172 1.76 4.05 -18.17
N THR A 173 1.19 5.00 -17.43
CA THR A 173 1.89 6.20 -16.93
C THR A 173 1.90 6.22 -15.41
N LEU A 174 2.73 7.07 -14.82
CA LEU A 174 2.72 7.38 -13.39
C LEU A 174 2.08 8.74 -13.17
N GLY A 175 1.19 8.88 -12.19
CA GLY A 175 0.64 10.18 -11.79
C GLY A 175 1.71 11.06 -11.14
N HIS A 176 1.69 12.35 -11.44
CA HIS A 176 2.64 13.29 -10.84
C HIS A 176 2.24 13.60 -9.39
N PRO A 177 3.15 13.49 -8.40
CA PRO A 177 2.82 13.66 -6.98
C PRO A 177 2.36 15.08 -6.61
N ALA A 178 2.78 16.12 -7.34
CA ALA A 178 2.34 17.49 -7.10
C ALA A 178 1.00 17.86 -7.79
N ASP A 179 0.57 17.08 -8.78
CA ASP A 179 -0.62 17.36 -9.59
C ASP A 179 -1.09 16.04 -10.23
N ASP A 180 -2.15 15.47 -9.67
CA ASP A 180 -2.71 14.19 -10.11
C ASP A 180 -3.29 14.24 -11.53
N SER A 181 -3.42 15.41 -12.17
CA SER A 181 -3.79 15.53 -13.57
C SER A 181 -2.58 15.39 -14.52
N GLN A 182 -1.36 15.47 -13.98
CA GLN A 182 -0.12 15.38 -14.75
C GLN A 182 0.49 13.97 -14.69
N VAL A 183 1.41 13.73 -15.62
CA VAL A 183 2.19 12.50 -15.70
C VAL A 183 3.57 12.79 -15.11
N ALA A 184 4.03 11.93 -14.20
CA ALA A 184 5.40 11.99 -13.71
C ALA A 184 6.38 11.75 -14.86
N PRO A 185 7.52 12.46 -14.91
CA PRO A 185 8.47 12.39 -16.02
C PRO A 185 9.37 11.14 -15.89
N ILE A 186 8.74 9.98 -15.80
CA ILE A 186 9.36 8.68 -15.62
C ILE A 186 8.97 7.86 -16.84
N ASP A 187 9.93 7.62 -17.73
CA ASP A 187 9.72 6.75 -18.87
C ASP A 187 9.85 5.26 -18.46
N PRO A 188 8.99 4.38 -18.99
CA PRO A 188 9.15 2.94 -18.79
C PRO A 188 10.30 2.40 -19.63
N ILE A 189 10.92 1.33 -19.13
CA ILE A 189 11.88 0.51 -19.84
C ILE A 189 11.12 -0.57 -20.61
N LEU A 190 11.49 -0.76 -21.87
CA LEU A 190 11.02 -1.87 -22.69
C LEU A 190 11.83 -3.13 -22.37
N ILE A 191 11.14 -4.24 -22.10
CA ILE A 191 11.73 -5.52 -21.71
C ILE A 191 11.12 -6.63 -22.56
N TRP A 192 11.92 -7.64 -22.88
CA TRP A 192 11.44 -8.87 -23.52
C TRP A 192 10.94 -9.87 -22.49
N TYR A 193 9.73 -10.38 -22.72
CA TYR A 193 9.18 -11.55 -22.05
C TYR A 193 8.68 -12.51 -23.12
N LYS A 194 9.27 -13.70 -23.25
CA LYS A 194 8.77 -14.76 -24.14
C LYS A 194 8.46 -14.29 -25.57
N GLY A 195 9.35 -13.49 -26.16
CA GLY A 195 9.22 -13.01 -27.53
C GLY A 195 8.41 -11.74 -27.73
N ILE A 196 7.75 -11.25 -26.68
CA ILE A 196 6.93 -10.03 -26.72
C ILE A 196 7.51 -8.92 -25.84
N GLU A 197 7.19 -7.68 -26.19
CA GLU A 197 7.61 -6.51 -25.45
C GLU A 197 6.64 -6.23 -24.30
N VAL A 198 7.19 -5.96 -23.12
CA VAL A 198 6.46 -5.52 -21.92
C VAL A 198 7.14 -4.28 -21.34
N HIS A 199 6.41 -3.52 -20.54
CA HIS A 199 6.93 -2.30 -19.90
C HIS A 199 7.23 -2.54 -18.43
N SER A 200 8.22 -1.80 -17.93
CA SER A 200 8.56 -1.78 -16.52
C SER A 200 9.13 -0.44 -16.09
N TYR A 201 8.95 -0.07 -14.83
CA TYR A 201 9.58 1.11 -14.23
C TYR A 201 10.72 0.69 -13.32
N LEU A 202 11.84 1.41 -13.34
CA LEU A 202 12.96 1.21 -12.42
C LEU A 202 13.00 2.30 -11.35
N PHE A 203 12.87 1.94 -10.08
CA PHE A 203 12.83 2.90 -8.97
C PHE A 203 14.10 2.87 -8.11
N GLU A 204 14.46 1.68 -7.61
CA GLU A 204 15.63 1.46 -6.77
C GLU A 204 16.60 0.47 -7.39
N VAL A 205 17.90 0.68 -7.11
CA VAL A 205 18.99 -0.23 -7.47
C VAL A 205 19.97 -0.34 -6.31
N THR A 206 20.75 -1.41 -6.25
CA THR A 206 21.84 -1.54 -5.27
C THR A 206 23.20 -1.05 -5.80
N ASP A 207 23.27 -0.56 -7.04
CA ASP A 207 24.53 -0.19 -7.71
C ASP A 207 24.41 1.07 -8.60
N ASP A 208 25.39 1.97 -8.48
CA ASP A 208 25.45 3.24 -9.22
C ASP A 208 25.60 3.09 -10.74
N LEU A 209 26.22 2.00 -11.22
CA LEU A 209 26.37 1.74 -12.65
C LEU A 209 25.02 1.47 -13.30
N VAL A 210 24.15 0.72 -12.63
CA VAL A 210 22.78 0.46 -13.10
C VAL A 210 21.97 1.75 -13.12
N LYS A 211 22.04 2.55 -12.05
CA LYS A 211 21.44 3.89 -12.03
C LYS A 211 21.89 4.74 -13.21
N THR A 212 23.19 4.75 -13.49
CA THR A 212 23.75 5.53 -14.60
C THR A 212 23.27 5.01 -15.96
N HIS A 213 23.30 3.68 -16.15
CA HIS A 213 22.88 3.04 -17.39
C HIS A 213 21.42 3.35 -17.73
N PHE A 214 20.51 3.27 -16.76
CA PHE A 214 19.08 3.52 -16.95
C PHE A 214 18.65 4.97 -16.69
N GLY A 215 19.60 5.88 -16.43
CA GLY A 215 19.32 7.28 -16.13
C GLY A 215 18.62 8.04 -17.26
N TYR A 216 18.67 7.52 -18.50
CA TYR A 216 17.95 8.09 -19.65
C TYR A 216 16.43 8.07 -19.50
N THR A 217 15.89 7.29 -18.55
CA THR A 217 14.44 7.18 -18.30
C THR A 217 13.89 8.32 -17.44
N ARG A 218 14.72 9.28 -17.03
CA ARG A 218 14.37 10.37 -16.13
C ARG A 218 14.92 11.70 -16.65
N PRO A 219 14.26 12.84 -16.38
CA PRO A 219 14.87 14.15 -16.57
C PRO A 219 16.03 14.33 -15.59
N ILE A 220 17.12 14.96 -16.04
CA ILE A 220 18.28 15.24 -15.20
C ILE A 220 18.00 16.37 -14.18
N GLU A 221 17.03 17.24 -14.46
CA GLU A 221 16.83 18.50 -13.73
C GLU A 221 15.65 18.50 -12.74
N GLU A 222 14.85 17.43 -12.68
CA GLU A 222 13.69 17.37 -11.76
C GLU A 222 14.00 16.51 -10.53
N ALA A 223 14.23 17.20 -9.41
CA ALA A 223 14.48 16.56 -8.12
C ALA A 223 13.27 15.71 -7.70
N GLY A 224 13.52 14.53 -7.11
CA GLY A 224 12.47 13.64 -6.61
C GLY A 224 12.22 12.43 -7.50
N PHE A 225 12.56 12.46 -8.80
CA PHE A 225 12.31 11.34 -9.71
C PHE A 225 13.56 10.49 -10.01
N GLU A 226 14.67 10.72 -9.32
CA GLU A 226 15.92 9.99 -9.56
C GLU A 226 15.79 8.51 -9.18
N ILE A 227 16.49 7.65 -9.92
CA ILE A 227 16.73 6.28 -9.47
C ILE A 227 17.52 6.34 -8.16
N THR A 228 16.99 5.69 -7.13
CA THR A 228 17.60 5.66 -5.79
C THR A 228 18.56 4.50 -5.68
N VAL A 229 19.78 4.75 -5.20
CA VAL A 229 20.73 3.69 -4.88
C VAL A 229 20.63 3.38 -3.40
N VAL A 230 20.13 2.19 -3.09
CA VAL A 230 19.90 1.74 -1.71
C VAL A 230 20.05 0.24 -1.60
N ASP A 231 20.59 -0.22 -0.48
CA ASP A 231 20.70 -1.64 -0.18
C ASP A 231 19.39 -2.15 0.45
N PHE A 232 18.48 -2.64 -0.39
CA PHE A 232 17.18 -3.21 0.02
C PHE A 232 17.18 -4.75 0.06
N VAL A 233 18.34 -5.41 0.05
CA VAL A 233 18.47 -6.88 0.11
C VAL A 233 19.38 -7.28 1.27
N ASN A 234 19.04 -8.36 1.98
CA ASN A 234 19.83 -8.89 3.09
C ASN A 234 20.96 -9.80 2.58
N GLU A 235 21.88 -10.16 3.48
CA GLU A 235 22.98 -11.08 3.15
C GLU A 235 22.53 -12.49 2.71
N ASP A 236 21.27 -12.86 2.98
CA ASP A 236 20.66 -14.12 2.59
C ASP A 236 19.83 -14.04 1.29
N ASP A 237 20.01 -12.96 0.52
CA ASP A 237 19.26 -12.63 -0.70
C ASP A 237 17.74 -12.51 -0.48
N THR A 238 17.30 -12.28 0.75
CA THR A 238 15.90 -11.91 1.04
C THR A 238 15.76 -10.40 1.07
N ALA A 239 14.63 -9.89 0.62
CA ALA A 239 14.44 -8.46 0.59
C ALA A 239 14.21 -7.86 2.01
N LYS A 240 14.73 -6.66 2.24
CA LYS A 240 14.49 -5.87 3.47
C LYS A 240 13.12 -5.25 3.39
N ASP A 241 12.48 -5.00 4.52
CA ASP A 241 11.21 -4.28 4.59
C ASP A 241 11.31 -3.05 5.51
N ALA A 242 10.47 -2.05 5.21
CA ALA A 242 10.21 -0.90 6.08
C ALA A 242 8.74 -0.93 6.53
N PRO A 243 8.40 -0.36 7.69
CA PRO A 243 7.02 -0.38 8.16
C PRO A 243 6.18 0.75 7.53
N ILE A 244 4.93 0.42 7.19
CA ILE A 244 3.86 1.38 6.92
C ILE A 244 2.70 1.12 7.87
N TRP A 245 2.11 2.18 8.42
CA TRP A 245 0.93 2.11 9.27
C TRP A 245 -0.29 2.64 8.53
N LEU A 246 -1.34 1.82 8.46
CA LEU A 246 -2.57 2.18 7.75
C LEU A 246 -3.51 3.02 8.63
N LEU A 247 -3.71 4.28 8.23
CA LEU A 247 -4.69 5.20 8.84
C LEU A 247 -5.73 5.70 7.84
N ASN A 248 -5.59 5.37 6.55
CA ASN A 248 -6.47 5.82 5.49
C ASN A 248 -7.92 5.32 5.56
N GLY A 249 -8.25 4.43 6.50
CA GLY A 249 -9.63 4.05 6.79
C GLY A 249 -10.40 5.04 7.67
N TYR A 250 -9.71 5.97 8.34
CA TYR A 250 -10.31 6.91 9.30
C TYR A 250 -10.63 8.25 8.63
N SER A 251 -11.69 8.94 9.07
CA SER A 251 -12.21 10.15 8.42
C SER A 251 -12.56 11.29 9.37
N ARG A 252 -12.51 11.08 10.69
CA ARG A 252 -12.87 12.10 11.69
C ARG A 252 -12.06 13.38 11.49
N GLY A 253 -12.75 14.51 11.31
CA GLY A 253 -12.14 15.83 11.09
C GLY A 253 -11.94 16.20 9.61
N ILE A 254 -12.25 15.31 8.68
CA ILE A 254 -12.29 15.62 7.25
C ILE A 254 -13.65 16.25 6.90
N VAL A 255 -13.62 17.45 6.34
CA VAL A 255 -14.81 18.17 5.84
C VAL A 255 -14.66 18.42 4.35
N ALA A 256 -15.70 18.04 3.61
CA ALA A 256 -15.80 18.33 2.19
C ALA A 256 -15.62 19.83 1.89
N GLY A 257 -14.55 20.20 1.19
CA GLY A 257 -14.34 21.47 0.49
C GLY A 257 -13.55 22.47 1.32
N VAL A 258 -13.25 22.11 2.57
CA VAL A 258 -12.62 23.00 3.56
C VAL A 258 -11.19 22.54 3.83
N ASN A 259 -11.01 21.25 4.13
CA ASN A 259 -9.71 20.61 4.38
C ASN A 259 -9.33 19.64 3.24
N GLY A 260 -9.78 19.96 2.01
CA GLY A 260 -9.56 19.14 0.81
C GLY A 260 -10.72 18.21 0.40
N GLY A 261 -11.84 18.15 1.13
CA GLY A 261 -12.80 17.08 0.86
C GLY A 261 -13.78 17.30 -0.33
N ALA A 262 -14.05 16.25 -1.09
CA ALA A 262 -15.43 15.75 -1.14
C ALA A 262 -15.51 14.71 0.01
N PRO A 263 -16.40 13.72 0.08
CA PRO A 263 -15.92 12.46 0.61
C PRO A 263 -14.71 12.04 -0.25
N ASP A 264 -13.50 12.22 0.24
CA ASP A 264 -12.34 11.54 -0.32
C ASP A 264 -12.50 10.06 0.07
N PRO A 265 -12.53 9.10 -0.87
CA PRO A 265 -12.48 7.68 -0.54
C PRO A 265 -11.24 7.28 0.28
N ASN A 266 -10.22 8.14 0.39
CA ASN A 266 -8.91 7.78 0.94
C ASN A 266 -8.67 8.14 2.43
N GLY A 267 -9.63 8.64 3.19
CA GLY A 267 -9.44 8.90 4.64
C GLY A 267 -8.15 9.67 5.00
N HIS A 268 -7.45 9.31 6.09
CA HIS A 268 -6.20 9.95 6.51
C HIS A 268 -4.98 9.48 5.71
N LYS A 269 -3.86 10.20 5.77
CA LYS A 269 -2.61 9.69 5.19
C LYS A 269 -2.02 8.59 6.06
N ASN A 270 -1.49 7.55 5.42
CA ASN A 270 -0.73 6.51 6.11
C ASN A 270 0.58 7.09 6.67
N VAL A 271 1.10 6.47 7.73
CA VAL A 271 2.42 6.83 8.28
C VAL A 271 3.46 5.87 7.73
N ILE A 272 4.58 6.42 7.27
CA ILE A 272 5.72 5.71 6.68
C ILE A 272 6.90 5.81 7.65
N GLY A 273 7.54 4.68 7.91
CA GLY A 273 8.59 4.62 8.93
C GLY A 273 9.94 5.19 8.51
N VAL A 274 10.26 5.11 7.22
CA VAL A 274 11.60 5.46 6.72
C VAL A 274 11.49 6.10 5.34
N ASP A 275 12.05 7.30 5.17
CA ASP A 275 12.11 7.98 3.87
C ASP A 275 13.27 7.44 3.02
N ARG A 276 13.22 7.65 1.70
CA ARG A 276 14.19 7.09 0.74
C ARG A 276 15.65 7.52 0.94
N GLY A 277 15.87 8.62 1.66
CA GLY A 277 17.20 9.12 2.02
C GLY A 277 17.73 8.62 3.37
N ASP A 278 16.89 7.93 4.14
CA ASP A 278 17.20 7.53 5.51
C ASP A 278 17.77 6.10 5.58
N GLU A 279 18.57 5.85 6.62
CA GLU A 279 19.10 4.51 6.90
C GLU A 279 17.94 3.53 7.17
N GLY A 280 17.97 2.38 6.50
CA GLY A 280 16.93 1.35 6.64
C GLY A 280 15.76 1.49 5.68
N TYR A 281 15.81 2.43 4.72
CA TYR A 281 14.81 2.49 3.66
C TYR A 281 14.75 1.18 2.87
N SER A 282 13.52 0.77 2.55
CA SER A 282 13.23 -0.25 1.56
C SER A 282 11.97 0.15 0.81
N PRO A 283 11.89 -0.10 -0.52
CA PRO A 283 10.65 0.01 -1.26
C PRO A 283 9.66 -1.12 -0.93
N ILE A 284 10.03 -2.13 -0.15
CA ILE A 284 9.09 -3.15 0.31
C ILE A 284 8.55 -2.71 1.66
N TRP A 285 7.26 -2.45 1.74
CA TRP A 285 6.64 -2.05 2.99
C TRP A 285 5.84 -3.16 3.62
N ARG A 286 6.14 -3.46 4.88
CA ARG A 286 5.33 -4.34 5.72
C ARG A 286 4.17 -3.55 6.30
N ILE A 287 2.97 -4.08 6.11
CA ILE A 287 1.75 -3.44 6.60
C ILE A 287 1.60 -3.65 8.11
N PHE A 288 1.44 -2.56 8.84
CA PHE A 288 0.94 -2.50 10.21
C PHE A 288 -0.46 -1.91 10.20
N TRP A 289 -1.43 -2.71 10.59
CA TRP A 289 -2.82 -2.30 10.67
C TRP A 289 -3.06 -1.56 11.99
N VAL A 290 -3.50 -0.30 11.96
CA VAL A 290 -3.81 0.47 13.17
C VAL A 290 -5.19 0.09 13.67
N THR A 291 -5.25 -0.64 14.78
CA THR A 291 -6.49 -1.24 15.29
C THR A 291 -7.27 -0.31 16.21
N LYS A 292 -6.59 0.63 16.87
CA LYS A 292 -7.22 1.59 17.79
C LYS A 292 -6.49 2.93 17.75
N LEU A 293 -7.27 4.00 17.83
CA LEU A 293 -6.74 5.36 17.86
C LEU A 293 -7.11 6.06 19.18
N PRO A 294 -6.37 7.12 19.57
CA PRO A 294 -6.70 7.93 20.74
C PRO A 294 -8.12 8.51 20.68
N VAL A 295 -8.79 8.67 21.83
CA VAL A 295 -10.19 9.12 21.89
C VAL A 295 -10.37 10.58 21.41
N ASN A 296 -9.31 11.37 21.48
CA ASN A 296 -9.31 12.75 21.02
C ASN A 296 -8.54 12.93 19.70
N TYR A 297 -8.32 11.85 18.96
CA TYR A 297 -7.64 11.87 17.67
C TYR A 297 -8.50 12.50 16.56
N SER A 298 -7.90 13.41 15.80
CA SER A 298 -8.44 13.91 14.53
C SER A 298 -7.53 13.54 13.36
N ALA A 299 -8.09 13.59 12.15
CA ALA A 299 -7.37 13.36 10.90
C ALA A 299 -6.01 14.03 10.85
N ASN A 300 -5.01 13.28 10.37
CA ASN A 300 -3.64 13.76 10.17
C ASN A 300 -2.89 14.24 11.44
N GLU A 301 -3.47 14.17 12.64
CA GLU A 301 -2.74 14.54 13.87
C GLU A 301 -1.55 13.62 14.18
N ILE A 302 -1.63 12.36 13.70
CA ILE A 302 -0.57 11.36 13.78
C ILE A 302 0.18 11.36 12.45
N SER A 303 1.47 11.71 12.50
CA SER A 303 2.38 11.76 11.34
C SER A 303 3.73 11.10 11.62
N HIS A 304 3.90 10.49 12.78
CA HIS A 304 5.12 9.83 13.21
C HIS A 304 4.81 8.47 13.89
N PRO A 305 5.60 7.41 13.63
CA PRO A 305 5.35 6.07 14.17
C PRO A 305 5.25 6.01 15.71
N THR A 306 6.01 6.85 16.42
CA THR A 306 6.02 6.89 17.89
C THR A 306 4.70 7.35 18.51
N GLN A 307 3.79 7.92 17.72
CA GLN A 307 2.46 8.32 18.17
C GLN A 307 1.45 7.16 18.07
N ILE A 308 1.85 6.02 17.51
CA ILE A 308 0.98 4.87 17.24
C ILE A 308 1.31 3.75 18.24
N SER A 309 0.33 3.37 19.05
CA SER A 309 0.48 2.32 20.07
C SER A 309 -0.19 1.00 19.69
N ASP A 310 -1.39 1.06 19.11
CA ASP A 310 -2.26 -0.10 18.95
C ASP A 310 -2.29 -0.57 17.50
N VAL A 311 -1.45 -1.56 17.20
CA VAL A 311 -1.22 -2.05 15.85
C VAL A 311 -1.15 -3.57 15.79
N ALA A 312 -1.59 -4.12 14.66
CA ALA A 312 -1.41 -5.52 14.32
C ALA A 312 -0.54 -5.63 13.05
N PRO A 313 0.62 -6.29 13.10
CA PRO A 313 1.41 -6.53 11.90
C PRO A 313 0.70 -7.54 11.00
N MET A 314 0.64 -7.27 9.70
CA MET A 314 0.04 -8.17 8.73
C MET A 314 1.11 -9.03 8.05
N PRO A 315 0.78 -10.27 7.62
CA PRO A 315 1.61 -11.07 6.71
C PRO A 315 1.44 -10.55 5.28
N MET A 316 1.65 -9.25 5.09
CA MET A 316 1.46 -8.55 3.83
C MET A 316 2.60 -7.54 3.63
N TRP A 317 3.20 -7.63 2.46
CA TRP A 317 4.27 -6.76 1.99
C TRP A 317 3.87 -6.15 0.67
N VAL A 318 4.14 -4.87 0.47
CA VAL A 318 3.75 -4.15 -0.73
C VAL A 318 4.97 -3.46 -1.31
N ASN A 319 5.16 -3.57 -2.62
CA ASN A 319 6.12 -2.75 -3.31
C ASN A 319 5.60 -1.32 -3.41
N CYS A 320 6.21 -0.43 -2.63
CA CYS A 320 5.89 0.98 -2.48
C CYS A 320 7.14 1.85 -2.68
N PRO A 321 7.62 2.02 -3.92
CA PRO A 321 8.74 2.91 -4.17
C PRO A 321 8.36 4.35 -3.82
N ASN A 322 9.21 4.96 -2.99
CA ASN A 322 9.03 6.28 -2.42
C ASN A 322 9.67 7.34 -3.31
N ILE A 323 8.89 8.36 -3.69
CA ILE A 323 9.28 9.50 -4.52
C ILE A 323 9.98 10.58 -3.65
N GLY A 324 9.83 10.49 -2.33
CA GLY A 324 10.42 11.37 -1.34
C GLY A 324 9.54 12.57 -0.99
N LEU A 325 10.18 13.58 -0.41
CA LEU A 325 9.56 14.81 0.09
C LEU A 325 9.07 15.70 -1.06
N VAL A 326 7.80 15.55 -1.43
CA VAL A 326 7.14 16.40 -2.44
C VAL A 326 6.25 17.45 -1.77
N GLY A 327 5.82 17.22 -0.53
CA GLY A 327 4.93 18.10 0.20
C GLY A 327 5.60 18.91 1.31
N GLY A 328 4.77 19.52 2.15
CA GLY A 328 5.21 20.33 3.28
C GLY A 328 5.27 19.55 4.60
N THR A 329 5.63 20.28 5.65
CA THR A 329 5.47 19.80 7.03
C THR A 329 3.99 19.71 7.38
N ASN A 330 3.61 18.67 8.12
CA ASN A 330 2.26 18.44 8.61
C ASN A 330 1.78 19.62 9.47
N PRO A 331 0.79 20.41 9.00
CA PRO A 331 0.28 21.54 9.77
C PRO A 331 -0.60 21.09 10.95
N ASP A 332 -1.16 19.87 10.88
CA ASP A 332 -2.15 19.36 11.82
C ASP A 332 -1.54 18.48 12.90
N LYS A 333 -0.21 18.31 12.91
CA LYS A 333 0.46 17.37 13.82
C LYS A 333 0.19 17.67 15.29
N LYS A 334 -0.06 16.62 16.06
CA LYS A 334 -0.24 16.68 17.50
C LYS A 334 0.87 15.92 18.22
N GLU A 335 1.84 16.66 18.73
CA GLU A 335 3.04 16.12 19.38
C GLU A 335 2.72 15.29 20.64
N SER A 336 1.67 15.64 21.38
CA SER A 336 1.33 15.01 22.66
C SER A 336 -0.13 15.28 23.07
N GLY A 337 -0.56 14.69 24.18
CA GLY A 337 -1.90 14.88 24.72
C GLY A 337 -2.96 14.00 24.05
N PHE A 338 -2.55 12.89 23.45
CA PHE A 338 -3.46 11.83 23.02
C PHE A 338 -4.08 11.15 24.25
N GLU A 339 -5.40 11.13 24.30
CA GLU A 339 -6.17 10.51 25.38
C GLU A 339 -6.46 9.04 25.01
N THR A 340 -6.31 8.14 25.98
CA THR A 340 -6.57 6.70 25.80
C THR A 340 -7.79 6.20 26.58
N THR A 341 -8.29 7.04 27.49
CA THR A 341 -9.44 6.78 28.36
C THR A 341 -10.62 7.67 27.94
N ILE A 342 -11.83 7.16 28.16
CA ILE A 342 -13.07 7.91 27.98
C ILE A 342 -13.28 8.76 29.23
N ASP A 343 -13.42 10.07 29.05
CA ASP A 343 -13.77 10.97 30.14
C ASP A 343 -15.29 11.11 30.19
N ALA A 344 -15.94 10.41 31.13
CA ALA A 344 -17.40 10.41 31.26
C ALA A 344 -17.97 11.74 31.76
N SER A 345 -17.14 12.69 32.18
CA SER A 345 -17.57 14.06 32.51
C SER A 345 -17.81 14.93 31.28
N LYS A 346 -17.24 14.56 30.12
CA LYS A 346 -17.47 15.23 28.85
C LYS A 346 -18.84 14.86 28.30
N GLU A 347 -19.48 15.78 27.57
CA GLU A 347 -20.77 15.50 26.91
C GLU A 347 -20.67 14.31 25.97
N ALA A 348 -19.57 14.23 25.21
CA ALA A 348 -19.22 13.11 24.37
C ALA A 348 -17.72 12.88 24.29
N ASN A 349 -17.35 11.66 23.95
CA ASN A 349 -16.00 11.25 23.57
C ASN A 349 -16.07 10.67 22.17
N TRP A 350 -15.00 10.80 21.40
CA TRP A 350 -14.93 10.12 20.12
C TRP A 350 -14.09 8.88 20.26
N ILE A 351 -14.51 7.79 19.65
CA ILE A 351 -13.72 6.57 19.61
C ILE A 351 -13.58 6.13 18.16
N SER A 352 -12.38 5.66 17.84
CA SER A 352 -12.03 5.23 16.49
C SER A 352 -11.18 3.98 16.59
N GLY A 353 -11.53 2.99 15.78
CA GLY A 353 -10.75 1.77 15.67
C GLY A 353 -11.12 0.98 14.44
N SER A 354 -10.46 -0.14 14.30
CA SER A 354 -10.71 -1.10 13.24
C SER A 354 -10.23 -2.47 13.67
N ASP A 355 -10.69 -3.49 12.95
CA ASP A 355 -10.15 -4.83 13.09
C ASP A 355 -10.22 -5.53 11.74
N MET A 356 -9.21 -6.33 11.44
CA MET A 356 -9.12 -7.06 10.17
C MET A 356 -10.31 -8.02 9.98
N MET A 357 -10.84 -8.60 11.06
CA MET A 357 -12.04 -9.43 11.00
C MET A 357 -13.26 -8.66 10.48
N LEU A 358 -13.31 -7.36 10.71
CA LEU A 358 -14.40 -6.50 10.25
C LEU A 358 -14.27 -6.20 8.76
N ALA A 359 -13.06 -5.84 8.34
CA ALA A 359 -12.74 -5.57 6.95
C ALA A 359 -12.96 -6.81 6.06
N MET A 360 -12.46 -7.96 6.51
CA MET A 360 -12.53 -9.20 5.74
C MET A 360 -13.87 -9.93 5.88
N GLY A 361 -14.57 -9.75 7.00
CA GLY A 361 -15.88 -10.37 7.24
C GLY A 361 -17.03 -9.64 6.55
N GLY A 362 -16.78 -8.50 5.90
CA GLY A 362 -17.83 -7.63 5.36
C GLY A 362 -18.80 -7.16 6.45
N VAL A 363 -18.30 -7.05 7.69
CA VAL A 363 -19.11 -6.66 8.84
C VAL A 363 -19.52 -5.21 8.65
N LYS A 364 -20.79 -4.92 8.93
CA LYS A 364 -21.33 -3.56 8.82
C LYS A 364 -21.74 -2.97 10.16
N THR A 365 -21.83 -3.78 11.22
CA THR A 365 -22.35 -3.35 12.52
C THR A 365 -21.56 -3.96 13.68
N LEU A 366 -21.27 -3.14 14.68
CA LEU A 366 -20.66 -3.51 15.96
C LEU A 366 -21.56 -3.08 17.13
N ALA A 367 -21.28 -3.61 18.31
CA ALA A 367 -21.89 -3.17 19.56
C ALA A 367 -20.85 -2.44 20.43
N LEU A 368 -21.17 -1.24 20.89
CA LEU A 368 -20.51 -0.64 22.04
C LEU A 368 -21.25 -1.09 23.29
N VAL A 369 -20.55 -1.76 24.19
CA VAL A 369 -21.11 -2.36 25.39
C VAL A 369 -20.46 -1.72 26.60
N SER A 370 -21.27 -1.23 27.52
CA SER A 370 -20.80 -0.86 28.86
C SER A 370 -21.65 -1.55 29.90
N GLU A 371 -21.00 -2.08 30.93
CA GLU A 371 -21.67 -2.76 32.03
C GLU A 371 -21.15 -2.20 33.35
N SER A 372 -22.09 -1.83 34.20
CA SER A 372 -21.81 -1.35 35.55
C SER A 372 -21.52 -2.54 36.49
N PRO A 373 -20.87 -2.31 37.65
CA PRO A 373 -20.68 -3.34 38.66
C PRO A 373 -21.97 -3.97 39.21
N ASP A 374 -23.13 -3.29 39.06
CA ASP A 374 -24.43 -3.80 39.47
C ASP A 374 -25.17 -4.62 38.38
N GLY A 375 -24.53 -4.79 37.21
CA GLY A 375 -25.06 -5.57 36.08
C GLY A 375 -25.96 -4.78 35.14
N THR A 376 -26.07 -3.46 35.32
CA THR A 376 -26.74 -2.58 34.35
C THR A 376 -25.91 -2.51 33.07
N LYS A 377 -26.47 -3.03 31.97
CA LYS A 377 -25.82 -3.06 30.66
C LYS A 377 -26.44 -2.04 29.72
N MET A 378 -25.61 -1.23 29.08
CA MET A 378 -25.97 -0.39 27.95
C MET A 378 -25.30 -0.92 26.68
N THR A 379 -26.03 -0.82 25.57
CA THR A 379 -25.53 -1.28 24.26
C THR A 379 -25.95 -0.31 23.17
N VAL A 380 -24.99 0.18 22.43
CA VAL A 380 -25.18 1.01 21.24
C VAL A 380 -24.72 0.23 20.02
N GLN A 381 -25.49 0.27 18.93
CA GLN A 381 -25.05 -0.28 17.66
C GLN A 381 -24.36 0.81 16.84
N ILE A 382 -23.18 0.50 16.31
CA ILE A 382 -22.42 1.40 15.45
C ILE A 382 -22.12 0.73 14.13
N GLU A 383 -21.94 1.52 13.07
CA GLU A 383 -21.62 1.00 11.75
C GLU A 383 -20.13 1.06 11.47
N THR A 384 -19.67 0.14 10.62
CA THR A 384 -18.32 0.15 10.07
C THR A 384 -18.35 0.52 8.60
N ASN A 385 -17.29 1.16 8.13
CA ASN A 385 -17.06 1.32 6.70
C ASN A 385 -16.59 -0.01 6.06
N GLU A 386 -16.37 0.01 4.75
CA GLU A 386 -15.96 -1.16 3.97
C GLU A 386 -14.57 -1.69 4.35
N MET A 387 -13.75 -0.85 5.00
CA MET A 387 -12.44 -1.20 5.55
C MET A 387 -12.53 -1.73 6.99
N GLY A 388 -13.73 -2.01 7.51
CA GLY A 388 -13.91 -2.47 8.88
C GLY A 388 -13.52 -1.45 9.94
N THR A 389 -13.45 -0.17 9.55
CA THR A 389 -13.15 0.96 10.43
C THR A 389 -14.44 1.51 10.98
N TYR A 390 -14.44 1.88 12.26
CA TYR A 390 -15.54 2.57 12.92
C TYR A 390 -15.06 3.86 13.54
N GLU A 391 -15.93 4.86 13.53
CA GLU A 391 -15.78 6.13 14.21
C GLU A 391 -17.12 6.45 14.87
N TYR A 392 -17.11 6.78 16.16
CA TYR A 392 -18.34 7.04 16.89
C TYR A 392 -18.18 8.15 17.92
N GLU A 393 -19.13 9.07 17.92
CA GLU A 393 -19.30 10.06 18.99
C GLU A 393 -20.10 9.42 20.12
N LEU A 394 -19.38 8.85 21.09
CA LEU A 394 -19.95 8.23 22.27
C LEU A 394 -20.44 9.30 23.25
N SER A 395 -21.76 9.46 23.36
CA SER A 395 -22.34 10.31 24.40
C SER A 395 -22.06 9.71 25.78
N SER A 396 -21.83 10.55 26.79
CA SER A 396 -21.82 10.11 28.19
C SER A 396 -23.10 9.36 28.60
N CYS A 397 -24.22 9.63 27.90
CA CYS A 397 -25.50 8.96 28.12
C CYS A 397 -25.62 7.56 27.53
N ASP A 398 -24.69 7.18 26.66
CA ASP A 398 -24.62 5.83 26.08
C ASP A 398 -23.81 4.87 26.96
N ILE A 399 -23.23 5.37 28.06
CA ILE A 399 -22.38 4.61 28.95
C ILE A 399 -23.18 4.23 30.20
N ALA A 400 -23.21 2.96 30.59
CA ALA A 400 -23.92 2.50 31.79
C ALA A 400 -23.41 3.17 33.07
N PRO A 401 -24.28 3.57 34.02
CA PRO A 401 -23.88 4.24 35.26
C PRO A 401 -22.78 3.49 36.01
N SER A 402 -21.73 4.18 36.48
CA SER A 402 -20.59 3.55 37.17
C SER A 402 -19.80 2.49 36.36
N ALA A 403 -20.05 2.33 35.06
CA ALA A 403 -19.20 1.49 34.22
C ALA A 403 -17.78 2.05 34.17
N THR A 404 -16.80 1.17 34.32
CA THR A 404 -15.36 1.49 34.27
C THR A 404 -14.75 1.16 32.91
N VAL A 405 -15.50 0.51 32.03
CA VAL A 405 -15.05 0.07 30.71
C VAL A 405 -16.20 0.22 29.70
N VAL A 406 -15.84 0.60 28.47
CA VAL A 406 -16.66 0.44 27.27
C VAL A 406 -15.93 -0.52 26.34
N ASP A 407 -16.58 -1.63 26.02
CA ASP A 407 -16.10 -2.65 25.10
C ASP A 407 -16.69 -2.44 23.71
N VAL A 408 -15.87 -2.60 22.69
CA VAL A 408 -16.30 -2.71 21.29
C VAL A 408 -16.40 -4.19 20.98
N GLU A 409 -17.62 -4.67 20.80
CA GLU A 409 -17.93 -6.07 20.58
C GLU A 409 -18.40 -6.36 19.14
N TYR A 410 -17.96 -7.50 18.62
CA TYR A 410 -18.52 -8.15 17.43
C TYR A 410 -18.89 -9.59 17.77
N ASN A 411 -20.16 -9.97 17.60
CA ASN A 411 -20.66 -11.30 17.97
C ASN A 411 -20.26 -11.74 19.40
N SER A 412 -20.31 -10.81 20.36
CA SER A 412 -19.88 -11.01 21.76
C SER A 412 -18.38 -11.28 21.97
N MET A 413 -17.55 -11.13 20.94
CA MET A 413 -16.11 -11.03 21.07
C MET A 413 -15.74 -9.57 21.30
N VAL A 414 -15.06 -9.28 22.41
CA VAL A 414 -14.47 -7.97 22.65
C VAL A 414 -13.27 -7.80 21.72
N LEU A 415 -13.37 -6.81 20.82
CA LEU A 415 -12.29 -6.41 19.93
C LEU A 415 -11.36 -5.43 20.63
N HIS A 416 -11.96 -4.41 21.27
CA HIS A 416 -11.26 -3.32 21.94
C HIS A 416 -11.97 -2.94 23.24
N SER A 417 -11.20 -2.47 24.22
CA SER A 417 -11.73 -1.92 25.46
C SER A 417 -11.19 -0.51 25.68
N TYR A 418 -12.04 0.36 26.20
CA TYR A 418 -11.69 1.71 26.63
C TYR A 418 -11.99 1.84 28.12
N GLU A 419 -11.00 2.22 28.91
CA GLU A 419 -11.22 2.56 30.31
C GLU A 419 -12.03 3.86 30.40
N VAL A 420 -12.92 3.94 31.40
CA VAL A 420 -13.78 5.09 31.65
C VAL A 420 -13.36 5.76 32.96
N GLU A 421 -13.10 7.05 32.90
CA GLU A 421 -12.67 7.88 34.04
C GLU A 421 -13.66 9.02 34.33
N ASN A 422 -13.48 9.67 35.48
CA ASN A 422 -14.15 10.91 35.90
C ASN A 422 -15.68 10.88 35.82
N ARG A 423 -16.27 9.75 36.18
CA ARG A 423 -17.73 9.61 36.23
C ARG A 423 -18.31 10.04 37.57
N ASP A 424 -18.50 11.34 37.75
CA ASP A 424 -19.33 11.88 38.82
C ASP A 424 -20.78 11.94 38.33
N ASP A 425 -21.56 10.87 38.52
CA ASP A 425 -23.02 10.73 38.23
C ASP A 425 -23.62 11.84 37.34
N VAL A 426 -23.15 11.92 36.09
CA VAL A 426 -23.69 12.86 35.11
C VAL A 426 -25.13 12.44 34.85
N SER A 427 -26.09 13.20 35.37
CA SER A 427 -27.49 12.96 35.11
C SER A 427 -27.72 13.27 33.64
N CYS A 428 -28.02 12.24 32.84
CA CYS A 428 -28.61 12.41 31.53
C CYS A 428 -29.97 13.08 31.70
N GLY A 429 -29.93 14.42 31.71
CA GLY A 429 -31.11 15.25 31.82
C GLY A 429 -31.93 15.04 30.56
N GLY A 430 -32.85 14.08 30.59
CA GLY A 430 -33.92 14.02 29.63
C GLY A 430 -34.67 15.34 29.72
N THR A 431 -34.45 16.24 28.77
CA THR A 431 -35.49 17.20 28.42
C THR A 431 -36.67 16.36 27.96
N ALA A 432 -37.63 16.17 28.86
CA ALA A 432 -38.97 15.79 28.46
C ALA A 432 -39.36 16.76 27.33
N LEU A 433 -39.71 16.20 26.17
CA LEU A 433 -40.39 16.93 25.10
C LEU A 433 -41.64 17.55 25.72
N ASP A 434 -41.57 18.83 26.10
CA ASP A 434 -42.74 19.65 26.30
C ASP A 434 -43.37 19.83 24.92
N THR A 435 -44.35 18.98 24.62
CA THR A 435 -45.34 19.23 23.58
C THR A 435 -46.17 20.46 23.98
N GLU A 436 -45.64 21.65 23.77
CA GLU A 436 -46.47 22.84 23.58
C GLU A 436 -46.89 22.88 22.11
N MET A 437 -48.09 22.35 21.91
CA MET A 437 -48.87 22.44 20.70
C MET A 437 -49.42 23.88 20.60
N ASP A 438 -48.65 24.79 20.02
CA ASP A 438 -49.17 26.10 19.62
C ASP A 438 -49.58 26.08 18.15
N ALA A 439 -50.90 26.06 17.96
CA ALA A 439 -51.56 26.35 16.71
C ALA A 439 -51.74 27.86 16.59
N ASP A 440 -51.19 28.51 15.57
CA ASP A 440 -51.97 29.42 14.72
C ASP A 440 -51.25 29.83 13.42
N VAL A 441 -52.12 30.21 12.48
CA VAL A 441 -52.04 30.40 11.04
C VAL A 441 -51.28 31.67 10.60
N GLY A 442 -50.62 31.60 9.43
CA GLY A 442 -50.19 32.78 8.70
C GLY A 442 -49.57 32.48 7.34
N ALA A 443 -50.40 32.45 6.29
CA ALA A 443 -49.99 32.46 4.89
C ALA A 443 -49.24 33.76 4.53
N ASP A 444 -48.19 33.71 3.69
CA ASP A 444 -48.22 34.19 2.30
C ASP A 444 -46.83 34.04 1.63
N GLY A 445 -46.81 33.99 0.30
CA GLY A 445 -45.76 33.46 -0.55
C GLY A 445 -44.37 34.11 -0.56
N LYS A 446 -43.39 33.38 -1.11
CA LYS A 446 -42.76 33.68 -2.41
C LYS A 446 -41.64 32.69 -2.75
N ASP A 447 -41.80 32.09 -3.92
CA ASP A 447 -40.81 31.78 -4.95
C ASP A 447 -39.32 31.86 -4.56
N ASN A 448 -38.64 30.72 -4.65
CA ASN A 448 -37.36 30.65 -5.36
C ASN A 448 -37.11 29.22 -5.86
N GLU A 449 -37.07 29.10 -7.18
CA GLU A 449 -36.49 27.98 -7.90
C GLU A 449 -35.01 27.85 -7.52
N MET A 450 -34.57 26.65 -7.17
CA MET A 450 -33.24 26.14 -7.55
C MET A 450 -33.37 24.65 -7.80
N SER A 451 -33.12 24.28 -9.05
CA SER A 451 -33.04 22.91 -9.52
C SER A 451 -31.92 22.15 -8.78
N ALA A 452 -32.29 21.16 -7.98
CA ALA A 452 -31.36 20.13 -7.56
C ALA A 452 -31.14 19.17 -8.75
N ALA A 453 -30.03 19.36 -9.46
CA ALA A 453 -29.47 18.30 -10.28
C ALA A 453 -28.95 17.23 -9.32
N SER A 454 -29.54 16.04 -9.38
CA SER A 454 -29.02 14.84 -8.72
C SER A 454 -27.63 14.50 -9.29
N PRO A 455 -26.57 14.38 -8.48
CA PRO A 455 -25.38 13.67 -8.91
C PRO A 455 -25.63 12.17 -8.72
N VAL A 456 -25.47 11.43 -9.81
CA VAL A 456 -25.35 9.98 -9.83
C VAL A 456 -24.03 9.64 -9.14
N TRP A 457 -24.11 8.96 -7.99
CA TRP A 457 -22.94 8.47 -7.26
C TRP A 457 -22.36 7.27 -8.00
N TYR A 458 -21.07 7.34 -8.39
CA TYR A 458 -20.27 6.16 -8.65
C TYR A 458 -19.93 5.53 -7.30
N SER A 459 -20.68 4.49 -6.96
CA SER A 459 -20.27 3.46 -6.01
C SER A 459 -19.19 2.61 -6.68
N ASP A 460 -17.98 2.50 -6.13
CA ASP A 460 -17.05 1.38 -6.42
C ASP A 460 -15.82 1.46 -5.49
N PHE A 461 -15.95 0.98 -4.24
CA PHE A 461 -14.81 0.57 -3.41
C PHE A 461 -15.08 -0.70 -2.57
N ALA A 462 -16.13 -1.44 -2.91
CA ALA A 462 -16.41 -2.75 -2.34
C ALA A 462 -15.89 -3.82 -3.29
N VAL A 463 -14.80 -4.52 -2.96
CA VAL A 463 -14.60 -5.99 -3.05
C VAL A 463 -13.16 -6.30 -2.59
N VAL A 464 -12.95 -6.50 -1.28
CA VAL A 464 -11.76 -7.23 -0.78
C VAL A 464 -12.14 -8.39 0.15
N ALA A 465 -13.42 -8.55 0.48
CA ALA A 465 -13.89 -9.62 1.37
C ALA A 465 -14.12 -11.00 0.71
N THR A 466 -14.08 -11.14 -0.63
CA THR A 466 -14.65 -12.35 -1.28
C THR A 466 -13.66 -13.48 -1.61
N ILE A 467 -12.34 -13.32 -1.51
CA ILE A 467 -11.40 -14.36 -2.01
C ILE A 467 -10.83 -15.32 -0.92
N ILE A 468 -10.98 -15.04 0.38
CA ILE A 468 -10.41 -15.90 1.45
C ILE A 468 -11.42 -16.89 2.08
N VAL A 469 -12.63 -17.04 1.53
CA VAL A 469 -13.57 -18.09 1.97
C VAL A 469 -13.27 -19.46 1.32
N GLY A 470 -12.34 -19.54 0.36
CA GLY A 470 -12.05 -20.76 -0.39
C GLY A 470 -11.02 -21.74 0.20
N LEU A 471 -10.31 -21.40 1.29
CA LEU A 471 -9.14 -22.18 1.76
C LEU A 471 -9.14 -22.51 3.26
N ILE A 472 -10.28 -22.36 3.93
CA ILE A 472 -10.52 -22.95 5.26
C ILE A 472 -11.78 -23.81 5.21
N MET A 473 -11.65 -24.96 4.54
CA MET A 473 -12.30 -26.23 4.88
C MET A 473 -11.31 -27.37 4.69
#